data_AF-A0A5B9P4W1-F1
#
_entry.id   AF-A0A5B9P4W1-F1
#
_cell.length_a   1.000
_cell.length_b   1.000
_cell.length_c   1.000
_cell.angle_alpha   90.00
_cell.angle_beta   90.00
_cell.angle_gamma   90.00
#
_symmetry.space_group_name_H-M   'P 1'
#
loop_
_entity.id
_entity.type
_entity.pdbx_description
1 polymer ?
#
loop_
_entity_poly.entity_id
_entity_poly.type
_entity_poly.pdbx_seq_one_letter_code
_entity_poly.pdbx_strand_id
1 'polypeptide(L)' 'MPIPDNIRKNWIELQKKFDHPVNAIGVKIAESDAKTLSVWKEEGIDQYQQK' A
#
# COMPACT_ATOMS: atom_id res chain seq x y z
N MET A 1 7.61 -7.45 -11.71
CA MET A 1 6.41 -7.23 -12.56
C MET A 1 5.80 -5.91 -12.13
N PRO A 2 5.52 -4.99 -13.06
CA PRO A 2 4.82 -3.76 -12.72
C PRO A 2 3.41 -4.08 -12.20
N ILE A 3 2.98 -3.41 -11.14
CA ILE A 3 1.61 -3.56 -10.62
C ILE A 3 0.65 -2.93 -11.62
N PRO A 4 -0.48 -3.57 -11.94
CA PRO A 4 -1.51 -2.98 -12.79
C PRO A 4 -1.97 -1.60 -12.25
N ASP A 5 -2.13 -0.62 -13.14
CA ASP A 5 -2.42 0.78 -12.77
C ASP A 5 -3.75 0.92 -12.01
N ASN A 6 -4.74 0.09 -12.33
CA ASN A 6 -6.01 0.00 -11.61
C ASN A 6 -5.84 -0.42 -10.15
N ILE A 7 -4.91 -1.36 -9.90
CA ILE A 7 -4.61 -1.82 -8.54
C ILE A 7 -3.84 -0.73 -7.78
N ARG A 8 -2.87 -0.07 -8.42
CA ARG A 8 -2.13 1.05 -7.80
C ARG A 8 -3.08 2.18 -7.38
N LYS A 9 -4.00 2.60 -8.25
CA LYS A 9 -5.01 3.63 -7.93
C LYS A 9 -5.87 3.22 -6.75
N ASN A 10 -6.41 2.01 -6.77
CA ASN A 10 -7.20 1.48 -5.66
C ASN A 10 -6.40 1.42 -4.35
N TRP A 11 -5.14 0.99 -4.43
CA TRP A 11 -4.24 0.90 -3.28
C TRP A 11 -3.97 2.28 -2.66
N ILE A 12 -3.75 3.31 -3.47
CA ILE A 12 -3.61 4.70 -3.00
C ILE A 12 -4.90 5.18 -2.31
N GLU A 13 -6.06 4.90 -2.89
CA GLU A 13 -7.35 5.28 -2.30
C GLU A 13 -7.61 4.58 -0.96
N LEU A 14 -7.22 3.32 -0.84
CA LEU A 14 -7.26 2.59 0.41
C LEU A 14 -6.31 3.24 1.43
N GLN A 15 -5.10 3.58 1.03
CA GLN A 15 -4.13 4.17 1.95
C GLN A 15 -4.54 5.54 2.49
N LYS A 16 -5.27 6.33 1.71
CA LYS A 16 -5.86 7.57 2.21
C LYS A 16 -6.98 7.36 3.24
N LYS A 17 -7.53 6.16 3.35
CA LYS A 17 -8.64 5.82 4.28
C LYS A 17 -8.16 5.17 5.57
N PHE A 18 -6.96 4.60 5.57
CA PHE A 18 -6.40 3.90 6.72
C PHE A 18 -5.19 4.65 7.28
N ASP A 19 -5.11 4.74 8.60
CA ASP A 19 -3.97 5.33 9.32
C ASP A 19 -2.75 4.38 9.44
N HIS A 20 -2.82 3.21 8.80
CA HIS A 20 -1.80 2.18 8.89
C HIS A 20 -1.51 1.59 7.51
N PRO A 21 -0.32 1.01 7.30
CA PRO A 21 0.02 0.41 6.02
C PRO A 21 -0.94 -0.74 5.69
N VAL A 22 -1.72 -0.59 4.61
CA VAL A 22 -2.54 -1.64 3.99
C VAL A 22 -1.93 -2.07 2.67
N ASN A 23 -2.21 -3.29 2.24
CA ASN A 23 -1.83 -3.82 0.93
C ASN A 23 -2.87 -3.44 -0.15
N ALA A 24 -2.62 -3.88 -1.38
CA ALA A 24 -3.46 -3.55 -2.54
C ALA A 24 -4.92 -4.05 -2.48
N ILE A 25 -5.23 -4.92 -1.51
CA ILE A 25 -6.58 -5.45 -1.25
C ILE A 25 -7.21 -4.85 0.03
N GLY A 26 -6.55 -3.90 0.68
CA GLY A 26 -7.06 -3.20 1.87
C GLY A 26 -6.85 -3.95 3.18
N VAL A 27 -5.98 -4.96 3.19
CA VAL A 27 -5.60 -5.69 4.41
C VAL A 27 -4.36 -5.04 5.00
N LYS A 28 -4.36 -4.78 6.31
CA LYS A 28 -3.19 -4.27 7.03
C LYS A 28 -1.96 -5.14 6.75
N ILE A 29 -0.89 -4.50 6.28
CA ILE A 29 0.41 -5.15 6.10
C ILE A 29 0.97 -5.42 7.50
N ALA A 30 1.18 -6.69 7.81
CA ALA A 30 1.90 -7.07 9.02
C ALA A 30 3.38 -6.66 8.90
N GLU A 31 4.00 -6.25 10.01
CA GLU A 31 5.44 -5.92 10.03
C GLU A 31 6.33 -7.10 9.63
N SER A 32 5.85 -8.32 9.84
CA SER A 32 6.51 -9.56 9.40
C SER A 32 6.51 -9.74 7.88
N ASP A 33 5.61 -9.04 7.17
CA ASP A 33 5.46 -9.14 5.71
C ASP A 33 6.37 -8.13 5.01
N ALA A 34 7.68 -8.36 5.17
CA ALA A 34 8.72 -7.47 4.67
C ALA A 34 8.62 -7.24 3.16
N LYS A 35 8.19 -8.25 2.40
CA LYS A 35 8.05 -8.17 0.94
C LYS A 35 6.96 -7.16 0.54
N THR A 36 5.78 -7.24 1.15
CA THR A 36 4.69 -6.31 0.84
C THR A 36 5.03 -4.89 1.32
N LEU A 37 5.68 -4.77 2.47
CA LEU A 37 6.20 -3.50 3.00
C LEU A 37 7.24 -2.85 2.06
N SER A 38 8.17 -3.64 1.52
CA SER A 38 9.14 -3.16 0.54
C SER A 38 8.45 -2.66 -0.72
N VAL A 39 7.55 -3.45 -1.32
CA VAL A 39 6.81 -3.05 -2.52
C VAL A 39 5.99 -1.79 -2.27
N TRP A 40 5.33 -1.70 -1.11
CA TRP A 40 4.54 -0.53 -0.72
C TRP A 40 5.38 0.76 -0.65
N LYS A 41 6.62 0.67 -0.13
CA LYS A 41 7.58 1.78 -0.11
C LYS A 41 8.18 2.07 -1.48
N GLU A 42 8.57 1.05 -2.24
CA GLU A 42 9.14 1.20 -3.58
C GLU A 42 8.16 1.87 -4.56
N GLU A 43 6.88 1.54 -4.43
CA GLU A 43 5.80 2.16 -5.22
C GLU A 43 5.42 3.56 -4.73
N GLY A 44 6.02 4.05 -3.64
CA GLY A 44 5.77 5.37 -3.07
C GLY A 44 4.38 5.54 -2.45
N ILE A 45 3.69 4.44 -2.14
CA ILE A 45 2.30 4.48 -1.66
C ILE A 45 2.23 4.96 -0.20
N ASP A 46 3.32 4.79 0.55
CA ASP A 46 3.56 5.35 1.90
C ASP A 46 3.21 6.85 2.01
N GLN A 47 3.47 7.63 0.96
CA GLN A 47 3.24 9.07 0.97
C GLN A 47 1.75 9.46 1.02
N TYR A 48 0.85 8.52 0.73
CA TYR A 48 -0.60 8.75 0.71
C TYR A 48 -1.30 8.27 1.98
N GLN A 49 -0.57 7.71 2.94
CA GLN A 49 -1.11 7.34 4.24
C GLN A 49 -1.52 8.61 5.01
N GLN A 50 -2.69 8.60 5.66
CA GLN A 50 -3.04 9.68 6.59
C GLN A 50 -2.11 9.63 7.81
N LYS A 51 -1.73 10.80 8.30
CA LYS A 51 -0.93 11.00 9.53
C LYS A 51 -1.83 11.40 10.69
#